data_AF-A0AAJ7W0A3-F1
#
_entry.id   AF-A0AAJ7W0A3-F1
#
_cell.length_a   1.000
_cell.length_b   1.000
_cell.length_c   1.000
_cell.angle_alpha   90.00
_cell.angle_beta   90.00
_cell.angle_gamma   90.00
#
_symmetry.space_group_name_H-M   'P 1'
#
loop_
_entity.id
_entity.type
_entity.pdbx_description
1 polymer ?
#
loop_
_entity_poly.entity_id
_entity_poly.type
_entity_poly.pdbx_seq_one_letter_code
_entity_poly.pdbx_strand_id
1 'polypeptide(L)'
;MTRRSPSSQENWRSMSSRHKNKHGRRYALSTRAQAVLSTVLEDILEKMLDDAKKIAEDAGKGRMSLEDIEKALKRLCQWFHPQGSIAAKDNKLHKQSNK
;
A
#
# COMPACT_ATOMS: atom_id res chain seq x y z
N MET A 1 49.09 2.67 0.02
CA MET A 1 48.44 1.63 -0.81
C MET A 1 47.10 1.26 -0.18
N THR A 2 46.12 0.94 -1.01
CA THR A 2 44.68 1.24 -0.89
C THR A 2 43.80 0.31 -0.03
N ARG A 3 42.82 0.96 0.63
CA ARG A 3 41.40 0.60 0.89
C ARG A 3 40.99 -0.87 1.06
N ARG A 4 40.19 -1.12 2.11
CA ARG A 4 38.86 -1.76 1.97
C ARG A 4 37.90 -1.28 3.07
N SER A 5 36.94 -0.46 2.67
CA SER A 5 35.76 -0.10 3.46
C SER A 5 34.85 -1.33 3.61
N PRO A 6 34.26 -1.61 4.78
CA PRO A 6 33.12 -2.51 4.86
C PRO A 6 31.91 -1.77 4.28
N SER A 7 31.39 -2.30 3.17
CA SER A 7 30.14 -1.87 2.55
C SER A 7 28.99 -1.95 3.57
N SER A 8 28.25 -0.84 3.70
CA SER A 8 26.97 -0.79 4.39
C SER A 8 25.93 -1.64 3.62
N GLN A 9 26.01 -2.96 3.76
CA GLN A 9 24.89 -3.86 3.54
C GLN A 9 24.28 -4.14 4.91
N GLU A 10 23.67 -3.10 5.47
CA GLU A 10 22.80 -3.16 6.63
C GLU A 10 21.63 -4.11 6.34
N ASN A 11 21.83 -5.38 6.66
CA ASN A 11 21.00 -6.21 7.53
C ASN A 11 19.46 -6.06 7.54
N TRP A 12 18.81 -5.70 6.44
CA TRP A 12 17.35 -5.74 6.31
C TRP A 12 16.75 -7.13 6.57
N ARG A 13 17.56 -8.19 6.41
CA ARG A 13 17.12 -9.59 6.62
C ARG A 13 16.88 -9.94 8.10
N SER A 14 17.47 -9.20 9.05
CA SER A 14 17.39 -9.55 10.48
C SER A 14 16.23 -8.89 11.24
N MET A 15 15.52 -7.91 10.66
CA MET A 15 14.40 -7.25 11.34
C MET A 15 13.08 -8.03 11.29
N SER A 16 12.98 -9.07 10.46
CA SER A 16 11.75 -9.85 10.29
C SER A 16 11.45 -10.84 11.44
N SER A 17 12.38 -11.05 12.38
CA SER A 17 12.27 -12.16 13.37
C SER A 17 11.62 -11.80 14.71
N ARG A 18 11.21 -10.54 14.96
CA ARG A 18 10.66 -10.11 16.27
C ARG A 18 9.15 -9.91 16.34
N HIS A 19 8.38 -10.33 15.34
CA HIS A 19 6.93 -10.45 15.50
C HIS A 19 6.58 -11.89 15.86
N LYS A 20 6.61 -12.21 17.16
CA LYS A 20 5.91 -13.38 17.71
C LYS A 20 4.40 -13.11 17.63
N ASN A 21 3.84 -13.23 16.41
CA ASN A 21 2.40 -13.30 16.22
C ASN A 21 1.93 -14.63 16.81
N LYS A 22 1.50 -14.59 18.08
CA LYS A 22 0.68 -15.62 18.70
C LYS A 22 -0.63 -15.66 17.90
N HIS A 23 -0.96 -16.82 17.33
CA HIS A 23 -2.19 -17.09 16.55
C HIS A 23 -2.18 -16.61 15.10
N GLY A 24 -1.44 -17.30 14.23
CA GLY A 24 -1.67 -17.20 12.79
C GLY A 24 -1.13 -18.44 12.10
N ARG A 25 -2.00 -19.24 11.49
CA ARG A 25 -1.54 -20.24 10.51
C ARG A 25 -0.68 -19.48 9.50
N ARG A 26 0.59 -19.85 9.37
CA ARG A 26 1.48 -19.31 8.34
C ARG A 26 0.97 -19.87 7.02
N TYR A 27 0.17 -19.07 6.30
CA TYR A 27 -0.21 -19.41 4.94
C TYR A 27 1.04 -19.29 4.07
N ALA A 28 1.58 -20.44 3.66
CA ALA A 28 2.69 -20.48 2.73
C ALA A 28 2.13 -20.28 1.32
N LEU A 29 2.65 -19.28 0.61
CA LEU A 29 2.40 -19.12 -0.81
C LEU A 29 3.31 -20.05 -1.59
N SER A 30 2.82 -20.59 -2.70
CA SER A 30 3.71 -21.26 -3.65
C SER A 30 4.68 -20.23 -4.25
N THR A 31 5.87 -20.67 -4.67
CA THR A 31 6.86 -19.79 -5.31
C THR A 31 6.27 -19.04 -6.51
N ARG A 32 5.40 -19.70 -7.28
CA ARG A 32 4.69 -19.08 -8.40
C ARG A 32 3.71 -18.02 -7.94
N ALA A 33 2.93 -18.28 -6.89
CA ALA A 33 2.01 -17.29 -6.34
C ALA A 33 2.76 -16.06 -5.79
N GLN A 34 3.90 -16.29 -5.13
CA GLN A 34 4.76 -15.21 -4.65
C GLN A 34 5.31 -14.37 -5.82
N ALA A 35 5.78 -15.00 -6.90
CA ALA A 35 6.28 -14.29 -8.08
C ALA A 35 5.20 -13.42 -8.73
N VAL A 36 3.98 -13.96 -8.91
CA VAL A 36 2.85 -13.21 -9.45
C VAL A 36 2.51 -12.02 -8.55
N LEU A 37 2.46 -12.23 -7.23
CA LEU A 37 2.19 -11.15 -6.28
C LEU A 37 3.29 -10.08 -6.30
N SER A 38 4.55 -10.47 -6.42
CA SER A 38 5.66 -9.53 -6.56
C SER A 38 5.49 -8.64 -7.79
N THR A 39 5.20 -9.22 -8.97
CA THR A 39 4.95 -8.44 -10.19
C THR A 39 3.77 -7.48 -10.03
N VAL A 40 2.66 -7.94 -9.45
CA VAL A 40 1.50 -7.06 -9.20
C VAL A 40 1.85 -5.91 -8.25
N LEU A 41 2.64 -6.17 -7.21
CA LEU A 41 3.07 -5.12 -6.28
C LEU A 41 4.02 -4.13 -6.95
N GLU A 42 4.93 -4.60 -7.79
CA GLU A 42 5.84 -3.76 -8.58
C GLU A 42 5.04 -2.82 -9.50
N ASP A 43 4.08 -3.34 -10.27
CA ASP A 43 3.21 -2.56 -11.15
C ASP A 43 2.39 -1.49 -10.39
N ILE A 44 1.88 -1.86 -9.21
CA ILE A 44 1.12 -0.94 -8.35
C ILE A 44 2.02 0.19 -7.83
N LEU A 45 3.24 -0.14 -7.40
CA LEU A 45 4.20 0.85 -6.91
C LEU A 45 4.65 1.79 -8.02
N GLU A 46 4.90 1.27 -9.23
CA GLU A 46 5.28 2.08 -10.38
C GLU A 46 4.19 3.09 -10.74
N LYS A 47 2.93 2.65 -10.87
CA LYS A 47 1.79 3.54 -11.13
C LYS A 47 1.62 4.62 -10.05
N MET A 48 1.73 4.24 -8.79
CA MET A 48 1.63 5.18 -7.67
C MET A 48 2.73 6.24 -7.71
N LEU A 49 3.98 5.85 -7.99
CA LEU A 49 5.10 6.79 -8.05
C LEU A 49 5.02 7.72 -9.25
N ASP A 50 4.53 7.23 -10.39
CA ASP A 50 4.32 8.07 -11.58
C ASP A 50 3.24 9.13 -11.33
N ASP A 51 2.13 8.74 -10.68
CA ASP A 51 1.09 9.68 -10.24
C ASP A 51 1.62 10.71 -9.22
N ALA A 52 2.42 10.27 -8.26
CA ALA A 52 3.03 11.17 -7.26
C ALA A 52 3.98 12.18 -7.91
N LYS A 53 4.76 11.72 -8.91
CA LYS A 53 5.66 12.56 -9.69
C LYS A 53 4.88 13.62 -10.45
N LYS A 54 3.80 13.22 -11.13
CA LYS A 54 2.93 14.14 -11.83
C LYS A 54 2.30 15.18 -10.90
N ILE A 55 1.84 14.78 -9.71
CA ILE A 55 1.31 15.71 -8.69
C ILE A 55 2.37 16.74 -8.28
N ALA A 56 3.62 16.32 -8.11
CA ALA A 56 4.72 17.20 -7.76
C ALA A 56 5.06 18.17 -8.92
N GLU A 57 5.12 17.66 -10.16
CA GLU A 57 5.37 18.46 -11.38
C GLU A 57 4.26 19.48 -11.62
N ASP A 58 2.99 19.08 -11.49
CA ASP A 58 1.82 19.97 -11.60
C ASP A 58 1.85 21.08 -10.53
N ALA A 59 2.44 20.80 -9.37
CA ALA A 59 2.66 21.78 -8.30
C ALA A 59 3.94 22.61 -8.48
N GLY A 60 4.67 22.44 -9.59
CA GLY A 60 5.93 23.13 -9.87
C GLY A 60 7.10 22.73 -8.97
N LYS A 61 6.99 21.57 -8.29
CA LYS A 61 8.04 21.08 -7.39
C LYS A 61 9.08 20.29 -8.19
N GLY A 62 10.36 20.57 -7.97
CA GLY A 62 11.46 19.79 -8.56
C GLY A 62 11.71 18.43 -7.91
N ARG A 63 11.00 18.10 -6.81
CA ARG A 63 11.09 16.82 -6.10
C ARG A 63 9.74 16.44 -5.52
N MET A 64 9.45 15.14 -5.54
CA MET A 64 8.29 14.57 -4.85
C MET A 64 8.46 14.67 -3.33
N SER A 65 7.39 15.08 -2.64
CA SER A 65 7.31 15.03 -1.18
C SER A 65 6.44 13.85 -0.72
N LEU A 66 6.49 13.51 0.58
CA LEU A 66 5.66 12.44 1.14
C LEU A 66 4.17 12.72 0.95
N GLU A 67 3.76 13.99 0.99
CA GLU A 67 2.38 14.40 0.77
C GLU A 67 1.91 14.12 -0.66
N ASP A 68 2.82 14.19 -1.65
CA ASP A 68 2.50 13.87 -3.04
C ASP A 68 2.28 12.35 -3.21
N ILE A 69 3.09 11.54 -2.54
CA ILE A 69 2.95 10.08 -2.47
C ILE A 69 1.64 9.70 -1.76
N GLU A 70 1.31 10.32 -0.64
CA GLU A 70 0.05 10.07 0.08
C GLU A 70 -1.18 10.40 -0.77
N LYS A 71 -1.13 11.50 -1.53
CA LYS A 71 -2.21 11.86 -2.46
C LYS A 71 -2.35 10.84 -3.58
N ALA A 72 -1.24 10.40 -4.17
CA ALA A 72 -1.25 9.36 -5.20
C ALA A 72 -1.80 8.03 -4.66
N LEU A 73 -1.38 7.61 -3.46
CA LEU A 73 -1.92 6.43 -2.78
C LEU A 73 -3.43 6.51 -2.56
N LYS A 74 -3.94 7.65 -2.11
CA LYS A 74 -5.38 7.85 -1.92
C LYS A 74 -6.14 7.72 -3.24
N ARG A 75 -5.63 8.30 -4.33
CA ARG A 75 -6.21 8.18 -5.68
C ARG A 75 -6.19 6.74 -6.18
N LEU A 76 -5.07 6.05 -6.02
CA LEU A 76 -4.91 4.64 -6.40
C LEU A 76 -5.91 3.75 -5.66
N CYS A 77 -6.02 3.90 -4.35
CA CYS A 77 -6.99 3.15 -3.53
C CYS A 77 -8.44 3.42 -3.97
N GLN A 78 -8.79 4.66 -4.32
CA GLN A 78 -10.11 5.00 -4.87
C GLN A 78 -10.38 4.30 -6.21
N TRP A 79 -9.37 4.17 -7.07
CA TRP A 79 -9.51 3.49 -8.35
C TRP A 79 -9.81 2.00 -8.20
N PHE A 80 -9.18 1.33 -7.23
CA PHE A 80 -9.45 -0.08 -6.94
C PHE A 80 -10.73 -0.31 -6.12
N HIS A 81 -11.20 0.69 -5.37
CA HIS A 81 -12.48 0.66 -4.65
C HIS A 81 -13.46 1.73 -5.20
N PRO A 82 -13.96 1.61 -6.44
CA PRO A 82 -14.88 2.58 -7.00
C PRO A 82 -16.27 2.58 -6.33
N GLN A 83 -16.60 1.59 -5.48
CA GLN A 83 -17.87 1.49 -4.76
C GLN A 83 -17.66 0.74 -3.43
N GLY A 84 -17.79 1.45 -2.31
CA GLY A 84 -17.70 0.85 -0.97
C GLY A 84 -18.05 1.81 0.17
N SER A 85 -18.28 3.09 -0.10
CA SER A 85 -18.91 3.99 0.85
C SER A 85 -20.39 4.18 0.49
N ILE A 86 -21.25 3.93 1.47
CA ILE A 86 -22.69 4.21 1.51
C ILE A 86 -23.62 3.15 0.87
N ALA A 87 -23.62 1.95 1.44
CA ALA A 87 -24.86 1.18 1.65
C ALA A 87 -24.96 0.68 3.10
N ALA A 88 -24.64 1.55 4.05
CA ALA A 88 -25.07 1.41 5.44
C ALA A 88 -26.07 2.54 5.72
N LYS A 89 -27.18 2.59 4.97
CA LYS A 89 -28.35 3.33 5.40
C LYS A 89 -29.07 2.47 6.43
N ASP A 90 -28.88 2.86 7.68
CA ASP A 90 -29.82 2.74 8.79
C ASP A 90 -31.07 1.89 8.53
N ASN A 91 -31.01 0.60 8.90
CA ASN A 91 -32.21 -0.10 9.34
C ASN A 91 -32.55 0.41 10.75
N LYS A 92 -33.13 1.61 10.84
CA LYS A 92 -33.78 2.11 12.05
C LYS A 92 -35.26 2.36 11.77
N LEU A 93 -36.06 1.40 12.25
CA LEU A 93 -37.40 1.56 12.82
C LEU A 93 -38.33 2.57 12.15
N HIS A 94 -39.30 2.04 11.41
CA HIS A 94 -40.63 2.64 11.32
C HIS A 94 -41.71 1.56 11.27
N LYS A 95 -41.98 0.91 12.42
CA LYS A 95 -43.31 0.34 12.65
C LYS A 95 -44.21 1.51 13.07
N GLN A 96 -44.72 2.25 12.09
CA GLN A 96 -45.91 3.06 12.32
C GLN A 96 -47.14 2.24 11.98
N SER A 97 -47.88 1.96 13.05
CA SER A 97 -49.33 2.06 13.15
C SER A 97 -50.06 2.38 11.85
N ASN A 98 -50.94 1.47 11.41
CA ASN A 98 -52.21 1.94 10.85
C ASN A 98 -53.32 0.89 11.00
N LYS A 99 -54.38 1.36 11.69
CA LYS A 99 -55.78 0.91 11.80
C LYS A 99 -56.11 -0.47 12.36
#